data_AF-A0ABD7N690-F1
#
_entry.id   AF-A0ABD7N690-F1
#
_cell.length_a   1.000
_cell.length_b   1.000
_cell.length_c   1.000
_cell.angle_alpha   90.00
_cell.angle_beta   90.00
_cell.angle_gamma   90.00
#
_symmetry.space_group_name_H-M   'P 1'
#
loop_
_entity.id
_entity.type
_entity.pdbx_description
1 polymer ?
#
loop_
_entity_poly.entity_id
_entity_poly.type
_entity_poly.pdbx_seq_one_letter_code
_entity_poly.pdbx_strand_id
1 'polypeptide(L)'
;MARYRIIDTAAWPRRDHFTFYRQFANPSFNLCVPIEAQRLYECAKDRRVSFFQLALYALLRAANGVPQLRQRVRDGEVIEYDSLAVMTPVMTVEEGFRQVWCDNAAEFTAFSAAATPKIVAARETSPAPLIVDGEHFICASCLPWLHFTSMTHAEYAVGAAVPALTWGKLQNGVIPVAGRFNHAFVDGLHASRFYALVEAGFRDPERLWQPLTATAPSLLPPTAKDR
;
A
#
# COMPACT_ATOMS: atom_id res chain seq x y z
N MET A 1 -18.79 1.56 8.97
CA MET A 1 -18.39 2.46 7.88
C MET A 1 -17.03 3.05 8.20
N ALA A 2 -16.14 3.12 7.22
CA ALA A 2 -14.83 3.76 7.40
C ALA A 2 -14.99 5.26 7.66
N ARG A 3 -14.23 5.79 8.61
CA ARG A 3 -14.21 7.22 8.91
C ARG A 3 -13.39 7.97 7.87
N TYR A 4 -13.89 9.13 7.47
CA TYR A 4 -13.22 10.04 6.55
C TYR A 4 -13.58 11.48 6.90
N ARG A 5 -12.75 12.40 6.41
CA ARG A 5 -13.03 13.84 6.40
C ARG A 5 -13.18 14.34 4.97
N ILE A 6 -14.06 15.31 4.76
CA ILE A 6 -14.16 16.03 3.50
C ILE A 6 -13.01 17.04 3.44
N ILE A 7 -12.34 17.12 2.30
CA ILE A 7 -11.33 18.14 2.03
C ILE A 7 -12.06 19.35 1.44
N ASP A 8 -11.88 20.50 2.07
CA ASP A 8 -12.29 21.78 1.48
C ASP A 8 -11.44 22.04 0.23
N THR A 9 -12.01 21.72 -0.92
CA THR A 9 -11.33 21.86 -2.21
C THR A 9 -11.05 23.32 -2.55
N ALA A 10 -11.77 24.30 -2.00
CA ALA A 10 -11.53 25.72 -2.26
C ALA A 10 -10.20 26.17 -1.62
N ALA A 11 -9.90 25.69 -0.42
CA ALA A 11 -8.67 25.96 0.31
C ALA A 11 -7.55 24.93 0.08
N TRP A 12 -7.80 23.85 -0.67
CA TRP A 12 -6.84 22.78 -0.87
C TRP A 12 -5.72 23.18 -1.84
N PRO A 13 -4.43 23.19 -1.41
CA PRO A 13 -3.33 23.62 -2.27
C PRO A 13 -3.16 22.81 -3.57
N ARG A 14 -3.71 21.59 -3.63
CA ARG A 14 -3.63 20.72 -4.80
C ARG A 14 -4.85 20.81 -5.71
N ARG A 15 -5.81 21.70 -5.45
CA ARG A 15 -7.06 21.83 -6.23
C ARG A 15 -6.81 21.88 -7.74
N ASP A 16 -5.85 22.69 -8.17
CA ASP A 16 -5.60 22.92 -9.60
C ASP A 16 -4.95 21.68 -10.24
N HIS A 17 -4.03 21.00 -9.54
CA HIS A 17 -3.46 19.73 -9.98
C HIS A 17 -4.51 18.63 -10.08
N PHE A 18 -5.36 18.50 -9.06
CA PHE A 18 -6.48 17.56 -9.06
C PHE A 18 -7.42 17.82 -10.24
N THR A 19 -7.81 19.08 -10.45
CA THR A 19 -8.70 19.50 -11.54
C THR A 19 -8.12 19.18 -12.91
N PHE A 20 -6.82 19.39 -13.09
CA PHE A 20 -6.13 19.09 -14.35
C PHE A 20 -6.03 17.58 -14.61
N TYR A 21 -5.42 16.82 -13.70
CA TYR A 21 -5.14 15.40 -13.94
C TYR A 21 -6.41 14.53 -13.97
N ARG A 22 -7.48 14.89 -13.24
CA ARG A 22 -8.72 14.10 -13.27
C ARG A 22 -9.43 14.09 -14.63
N GLN A 23 -9.04 14.97 -15.55
CA GLN A 23 -9.59 15.05 -16.91
C GLN A 23 -8.92 14.08 -17.88
N PHE A 24 -7.82 13.43 -17.46
CA PHE A 24 -7.05 12.58 -18.35
C PHE A 24 -7.77 11.27 -18.61
N ALA A 25 -7.62 10.76 -19.84
CA ALA A 25 -8.13 9.43 -20.19
C ALA A 25 -7.55 8.34 -19.28
N ASN A 26 -6.29 8.47 -18.87
CA ASN A 26 -5.68 7.66 -17.82
C ASN A 26 -4.88 8.59 -16.89
N PRO A 27 -5.37 8.88 -15.67
CA PRO A 27 -4.63 9.67 -14.71
C PRO A 27 -3.63 8.83 -13.91
N SER A 28 -3.43 7.56 -14.22
CA SER A 28 -2.60 6.64 -13.43
C SER A 28 -1.15 6.63 -13.91
N PHE A 29 -0.22 6.45 -12.97
CA PHE A 29 1.17 6.18 -13.29
C PHE A 29 1.72 5.07 -12.40
N ASN A 30 2.80 4.43 -12.87
CA ASN A 30 3.46 3.33 -12.18
C ASN A 30 4.91 3.67 -11.86
N LEU A 31 5.37 3.23 -10.70
CA LEU A 31 6.78 3.18 -10.32
C LEU A 31 7.13 1.76 -9.90
N CYS A 32 8.36 1.33 -10.17
CA CYS A 32 8.92 0.09 -9.66
C CYS A 32 10.26 0.43 -9.00
N VAL A 33 10.34 0.24 -7.69
CA VAL A 33 11.51 0.64 -6.90
C VAL A 33 12.13 -0.61 -6.28
N PRO A 34 13.45 -0.84 -6.44
CA PRO A 34 14.16 -1.88 -5.72
C PRO A 34 14.30 -1.47 -4.24
N ILE A 35 13.86 -2.32 -3.32
CA ILE A 35 13.86 -2.06 -1.88
C ILE A 35 14.72 -3.10 -1.17
N GLU A 36 15.68 -2.61 -0.37
CA GLU A 36 16.46 -3.43 0.56
C GLU A 36 15.53 -4.06 1.60
N ALA A 37 15.47 -5.39 1.62
CA ALA A 37 14.55 -6.17 2.44
C ALA A 37 15.24 -7.24 3.30
N GLN A 38 16.58 -7.32 3.25
CA GLN A 38 17.35 -8.31 4.01
C GLN A 38 17.05 -8.24 5.51
N ARG A 39 17.04 -7.04 6.10
CA ARG A 39 16.75 -6.84 7.53
C ARG A 39 15.33 -7.25 7.91
N LEU A 40 14.35 -6.92 7.07
CA LEU A 40 12.96 -7.34 7.25
C LEU A 40 12.83 -8.87 7.20
N TYR A 41 13.54 -9.52 6.28
CA TYR A 41 13.54 -10.96 6.12
C TYR A 41 14.19 -11.68 7.31
N GLU A 42 15.33 -11.21 7.78
CA GLU A 42 16.00 -11.71 8.99
C GLU A 42 15.10 -11.56 10.22
N CYS A 43 14.51 -10.38 10.41
CA CYS A 43 13.56 -10.14 11.50
C CYS A 43 12.36 -11.09 11.45
N ALA A 44 11.79 -11.33 10.27
CA ALA A 44 10.69 -12.30 10.12
C ALA A 44 11.10 -13.71 10.55
N LYS A 45 12.31 -14.15 10.18
CA LYS A 45 12.86 -15.45 10.58
C LYS A 45 13.10 -15.55 12.08
N ASP A 46 13.80 -14.58 12.65
CA ASP A 46 14.19 -14.58 14.06
C ASP A 46 12.96 -14.58 14.98
N ARG A 47 11.93 -13.82 14.59
CA ARG A 47 10.65 -13.74 15.31
C ARG A 47 9.67 -14.85 14.95
N ARG A 48 10.02 -15.72 13.99
CA ARG A 48 9.17 -16.83 13.49
C ARG A 48 7.79 -16.36 13.00
N VAL A 49 7.76 -15.24 12.28
CA VAL A 49 6.54 -14.67 11.68
C VAL A 49 6.61 -14.74 10.16
N SER A 50 5.45 -14.64 9.51
CA SER A 50 5.37 -14.67 8.04
C SER A 50 6.01 -13.42 7.42
N PHE A 51 7.06 -13.61 6.61
CA PHE A 51 7.68 -12.53 5.83
C PHE A 51 6.66 -11.82 4.92
N PHE A 52 5.73 -12.59 4.33
CA PHE A 52 4.65 -12.02 3.51
C PHE A 52 3.78 -11.07 4.32
N GLN A 53 3.31 -11.48 5.50
CA GLN A 53 2.46 -10.62 6.34
C GLN A 53 3.23 -9.41 6.86
N LEU A 54 4.51 -9.57 7.19
CA LEU A 54 5.35 -8.48 7.69
C LEU A 54 5.59 -7.41 6.61
N ALA A 55 5.92 -7.83 5.38
CA ALA A 55 6.03 -6.93 4.23
C ALA A 55 4.68 -6.27 3.89
N LEU A 56 3.59 -7.03 3.88
CA LEU A 56 2.23 -6.53 3.67
C LEU A 56 1.86 -5.43 4.68
N TYR A 57 2.14 -5.67 5.96
CA TYR A 57 1.88 -4.70 7.03
C TYR A 57 2.76 -3.45 6.90
N ALA A 58 4.04 -3.61 6.58
CA ALA A 58 4.95 -2.49 6.37
C ALA A 58 4.49 -1.60 5.20
N LEU A 59 4.05 -2.19 4.08
CA LEU A 59 3.48 -1.47 2.94
C LEU A 59 2.18 -0.75 3.31
N LEU A 60 1.27 -1.42 4.04
CA LEU A 60 0.04 -0.82 4.53
C LEU A 60 0.30 0.37 5.46
N ARG A 61 1.26 0.22 6.37
CA ARG A 61 1.67 1.28 7.30
C ARG A 61 2.27 2.47 6.56
N ALA A 62 3.15 2.22 5.58
CA ALA A 62 3.71 3.28 4.74
C ALA A 62 2.61 4.02 3.94
N ALA A 63 1.65 3.30 3.37
CA ALA A 63 0.53 3.89 2.65
C ALA A 63 -0.34 4.78 3.56
N ASN A 64 -0.62 4.32 4.78
CA ASN A 64 -1.34 5.11 5.78
C ASN A 64 -0.58 6.37 6.23
N GLY A 65 0.75 6.33 6.18
CA GLY A 65 1.62 7.47 6.50
C GLY A 65 1.62 8.60 5.46
N VAL A 66 1.04 8.39 4.27
CA VAL A 66 0.95 9.41 3.21
C VAL A 66 -0.52 9.79 2.98
N PRO A 67 -0.97 10.97 3.44
CA PRO A 67 -2.39 11.37 3.34
C PRO A 67 -2.98 11.26 1.93
N GLN A 68 -2.21 11.58 0.89
CA GLN A 68 -2.65 11.57 -0.51
C GLN A 68 -3.01 10.16 -1.01
N LEU A 69 -2.41 9.11 -0.45
CA LEU A 69 -2.79 7.72 -0.80
C LEU A 69 -4.15 7.34 -0.18
N ARG A 70 -4.61 8.08 0.83
CA ARG A 70 -5.90 7.88 1.53
C ARG A 70 -7.05 8.70 0.93
N GLN A 71 -6.81 9.46 -0.13
CA GLN A 71 -7.79 10.37 -0.73
C GLN A 71 -8.60 9.71 -1.85
N ARG A 72 -9.91 10.02 -1.93
CA ARG A 72 -10.83 9.54 -2.97
C ARG A 72 -11.79 10.64 -3.41
N VAL A 73 -12.49 10.40 -4.51
CA VAL A 73 -13.74 11.12 -4.82
C VAL A 73 -14.90 10.27 -4.33
N ARG A 74 -15.77 10.83 -3.50
CA ARG A 74 -16.99 10.17 -3.03
C ARG A 74 -18.14 11.15 -3.14
N ASP A 75 -19.20 10.76 -3.85
CA ASP A 75 -20.40 11.59 -4.04
C ASP A 75 -20.11 13.00 -4.59
N GLY A 76 -19.07 13.11 -5.44
CA GLY A 76 -18.61 14.37 -6.03
C GLY A 76 -17.63 15.16 -5.16
N GLU A 77 -17.43 14.78 -3.90
CA GLU A 77 -16.54 15.44 -2.95
C GLU A 77 -15.18 14.75 -2.87
N VAL A 78 -14.13 15.54 -2.60
CA VAL A 78 -12.81 14.99 -2.29
C VAL A 78 -12.77 14.67 -0.80
N ILE A 79 -12.48 13.41 -0.47
CA ILE A 79 -12.40 12.92 0.91
C ILE A 79 -11.00 12.37 1.21
N GLU A 80 -10.67 12.28 2.50
CA GLU A 80 -9.50 11.57 3.02
C GLU A 80 -9.93 10.60 4.11
N TYR A 81 -9.64 9.31 3.94
CA TYR A 81 -9.90 8.30 4.96
C TYR A 81 -8.94 8.43 6.16
N ASP A 82 -9.46 8.22 7.37
CA ASP A 82 -8.64 8.19 8.59
C ASP A 82 -7.60 7.07 8.54
N SER A 83 -7.97 5.93 7.98
CA SER A 83 -7.08 4.78 7.78
C SER A 83 -7.54 3.97 6.58
N LEU A 84 -6.58 3.35 5.90
CA LEU A 84 -6.81 2.35 4.87
C LEU A 84 -6.62 0.95 5.45
N ALA A 85 -7.42 0.00 5.01
CA ALA A 85 -7.14 -1.43 5.11
C ALA A 85 -6.26 -1.90 3.94
N VAL A 86 -5.94 -3.20 3.90
CA VAL A 86 -5.35 -3.84 2.71
C VAL A 86 -6.21 -5.00 2.24
N MET A 87 -6.44 -5.05 0.93
CA MET A 87 -6.96 -6.23 0.25
C MET A 87 -5.82 -6.94 -0.46
N THR A 88 -5.62 -8.22 -0.16
CA THR A 88 -4.55 -9.03 -0.74
C THR A 88 -5.10 -10.31 -1.38
N PRO A 89 -4.69 -10.69 -2.59
CA PRO A 89 -4.96 -12.01 -3.11
C PRO A 89 -4.14 -13.06 -2.33
N VAL A 90 -4.77 -14.20 -2.05
CA VAL A 90 -4.16 -15.39 -1.46
C VAL A 90 -4.39 -16.53 -2.44
N MET A 91 -3.31 -17.16 -2.90
CA MET A 91 -3.39 -18.31 -3.79
C MET A 91 -4.02 -19.50 -3.06
N THR A 92 -5.00 -20.14 -3.70
CA THR A 92 -5.72 -21.30 -3.18
C THR A 92 -5.03 -22.59 -3.61
N VAL A 93 -5.45 -23.73 -3.04
CA VAL A 93 -4.97 -25.06 -3.44
C VAL A 93 -5.36 -25.45 -4.87
N GLU A 94 -6.35 -24.77 -5.46
CA GLU A 94 -6.80 -24.96 -6.85
C GLU A 94 -6.03 -24.09 -7.86
N GLU A 95 -4.89 -23.51 -7.46
CA GLU A 95 -4.05 -22.62 -8.29
C GLU A 95 -4.74 -21.34 -8.80
N GLY A 96 -5.92 -21.01 -8.25
CA GLY A 96 -6.53 -19.68 -8.37
C GLY A 96 -6.21 -18.79 -7.16
N PHE A 97 -6.94 -17.69 -7.00
CA PHE A 97 -6.79 -16.81 -5.83
C PHE A 97 -8.11 -16.42 -5.21
N ARG A 98 -8.07 -16.14 -3.90
CA ARG A 98 -9.14 -15.49 -3.15
C ARG A 98 -8.61 -14.23 -2.50
N GLN A 99 -9.34 -13.13 -2.63
CA GLN A 99 -8.98 -11.88 -1.97
C GLN A 99 -9.39 -11.91 -0.50
N VAL A 100 -8.49 -11.41 0.35
CA VAL A 100 -8.68 -11.29 1.79
C VAL A 100 -8.59 -9.83 2.19
N TRP A 101 -9.55 -9.39 3.01
CA TRP A 101 -9.55 -8.08 3.64
C TRP A 101 -8.87 -8.11 5.01
N CYS A 102 -7.84 -7.28 5.16
CA CYS A 102 -7.09 -7.13 6.41
C CYS A 102 -7.16 -5.66 6.87
N ASP A 103 -7.81 -5.43 8.00
CA ASP A 103 -7.90 -4.12 8.62
C ASP A 103 -6.52 -3.63 9.09
N ASN A 104 -6.33 -2.31 9.12
CA ASN A 104 -5.14 -1.72 9.73
C ASN A 104 -5.13 -1.99 11.24
N ALA A 105 -3.93 -2.05 11.81
CA ALA A 105 -3.74 -2.19 13.25
C ALA A 105 -2.56 -1.33 13.72
N ALA A 106 -2.58 -0.97 15.00
CA ALA A 106 -1.55 -0.13 15.61
C ALA A 106 -0.15 -0.74 15.49
N GLU A 107 -0.05 -2.07 15.57
CA GLU A 107 1.19 -2.83 15.55
C GLU A 107 1.02 -4.17 14.78
N PHE A 108 2.15 -4.75 14.38
CA PHE A 108 2.20 -5.97 13.57
C PHE A 108 1.56 -7.16 14.27
N THR A 109 1.72 -7.32 15.59
CA THR A 109 1.13 -8.42 16.35
C THR A 109 -0.38 -8.45 16.20
N ALA A 110 -1.03 -7.29 16.40
CA ALA A 110 -2.48 -7.15 16.25
C ALA A 110 -2.93 -7.37 14.79
N PHE A 111 -2.19 -6.82 13.82
CA PHE A 111 -2.45 -7.04 12.40
C PHE A 111 -2.39 -8.52 12.03
N SER A 112 -1.31 -9.21 12.38
CA SER A 112 -1.09 -10.62 12.05
C SER A 112 -2.12 -11.52 12.75
N ALA A 113 -2.46 -11.26 14.01
CA ALA A 113 -3.49 -12.01 14.73
C ALA A 113 -4.86 -11.94 14.04
N ALA A 114 -5.24 -10.77 13.52
CA ALA A 114 -6.50 -10.58 12.80
C ALA A 114 -6.47 -11.11 11.36
N ALA A 115 -5.34 -10.97 10.66
CA ALA A 115 -5.20 -11.36 9.26
C ALA A 115 -4.98 -12.86 9.06
N THR A 116 -4.27 -13.53 9.98
CA THR A 116 -3.85 -14.93 9.82
C THR A 116 -5.02 -15.90 9.63
N PRO A 117 -6.09 -15.88 10.45
CA PRO A 117 -7.22 -16.79 10.27
C PRO A 117 -7.88 -16.63 8.90
N LYS A 118 -8.01 -15.37 8.42
CA LYS A 118 -8.60 -15.07 7.11
C LYS A 118 -7.73 -15.58 5.96
N ILE A 119 -6.41 -15.40 6.05
CA ILE A 119 -5.44 -15.87 5.05
C ILE A 119 -5.41 -17.40 5.01
N VAL A 120 -5.44 -18.08 6.17
CA VAL A 120 -5.48 -19.55 6.24
C VAL A 120 -6.78 -20.06 5.63
N ALA A 121 -7.93 -19.51 6.01
CA ALA A 121 -9.22 -19.92 5.46
C ALA A 121 -9.31 -19.72 3.94
N ALA A 122 -8.74 -18.64 3.40
CA ALA A 122 -8.77 -18.38 1.96
C ALA A 122 -8.05 -19.44 1.12
N ARG A 123 -7.00 -20.08 1.66
CA ARG A 123 -6.22 -21.11 0.92
C ARG A 123 -7.04 -22.35 0.61
N GLU A 124 -7.96 -22.70 1.52
CA GLU A 124 -8.77 -23.92 1.47
C GLU A 124 -10.13 -23.71 0.79
N THR A 125 -10.33 -22.56 0.16
CA THR A 125 -11.61 -22.23 -0.49
C THR A 125 -11.45 -22.08 -1.98
N SER A 126 -12.52 -22.37 -2.73
CA SER A 126 -12.49 -22.19 -4.18
C SER A 126 -12.25 -20.72 -4.56
N PRO A 127 -11.52 -20.46 -5.65
CA PRO A 127 -11.21 -19.12 -6.12
C PRO A 127 -12.49 -18.29 -6.36
N ALA A 128 -12.52 -17.09 -5.81
CA ALA A 128 -13.59 -16.12 -6.05
C ALA A 128 -13.07 -14.70 -5.75
N PRO A 129 -13.46 -13.69 -6.55
CA PRO A 129 -13.16 -12.30 -6.21
C PRO A 129 -13.91 -11.90 -4.93
N LEU A 130 -13.27 -11.07 -4.11
CA LEU A 130 -13.95 -10.43 -3.00
C LEU A 130 -14.67 -9.19 -3.55
N ILE A 131 -15.99 -9.18 -3.43
CA ILE A 131 -16.77 -7.97 -3.70
C ILE A 131 -16.69 -7.11 -2.44
N VAL A 132 -16.20 -5.88 -2.60
CA VAL A 132 -15.98 -4.95 -1.50
C VAL A 132 -16.72 -3.65 -1.76
N ASP A 133 -17.46 -3.21 -0.74
CA ASP A 133 -18.15 -1.94 -0.75
C ASP A 133 -17.23 -0.82 -0.24
N GLY A 134 -16.97 0.16 -1.11
CA GLY A 134 -16.16 1.34 -0.82
C GLY A 134 -14.67 1.20 -1.19
N GLU A 135 -13.89 2.25 -0.98
CA GLU A 135 -12.52 2.37 -1.53
C GLU A 135 -11.45 2.67 -0.44
N HIS A 136 -11.74 2.32 0.81
CA HIS A 136 -10.94 2.60 2.00
C HIS A 136 -9.83 1.57 2.24
N PHE A 137 -9.15 1.18 1.16
CA PHE A 137 -8.08 0.19 1.19
C PHE A 137 -7.02 0.49 0.13
N ILE A 138 -5.92 -0.26 0.20
CA ILE A 138 -5.00 -0.49 -0.91
C ILE A 138 -5.14 -1.93 -1.41
N CYS A 139 -4.96 -2.15 -2.70
CA CYS A 139 -4.69 -3.49 -3.22
C CYS A 139 -3.20 -3.78 -3.03
N ALA A 140 -2.82 -4.89 -2.40
CA ALA A 140 -1.41 -5.27 -2.32
C ALA A 140 -1.24 -6.76 -2.63
N SER A 141 -0.36 -7.09 -3.57
CA SER A 141 -0.10 -8.46 -4.03
C SER A 141 1.37 -8.84 -3.91
N CYS A 142 1.66 -10.13 -3.86
CA CYS A 142 3.01 -10.67 -3.87
C CYS A 142 3.19 -11.62 -5.05
N LEU A 143 4.27 -11.45 -5.82
CA LEU A 143 4.77 -12.40 -6.80
C LEU A 143 6.04 -13.07 -6.26
N PRO A 144 5.92 -14.04 -5.34
CA PRO A 144 7.07 -14.60 -4.64
C PRO A 144 8.02 -15.39 -5.56
N TRP A 145 7.58 -15.70 -6.78
CA TRP A 145 8.35 -16.47 -7.77
C TRP A 145 9.21 -15.59 -8.68
N LEU A 146 8.88 -14.30 -8.82
CA LEU A 146 9.47 -13.43 -9.84
C LEU A 146 10.18 -12.22 -9.22
N HIS A 147 11.44 -12.02 -9.57
CA HIS A 147 12.18 -10.79 -9.30
C HIS A 147 12.08 -9.88 -10.53
N PHE A 148 10.98 -9.14 -10.63
CA PHE A 148 10.67 -8.31 -11.79
C PHE A 148 11.38 -6.94 -11.73
N THR A 149 11.56 -6.31 -12.90
CA THR A 149 12.11 -4.95 -13.02
C THR A 149 11.03 -3.89 -13.29
N SER A 150 9.87 -4.30 -13.82
CA SER A 150 8.74 -3.42 -14.13
C SER A 150 7.42 -4.17 -14.09
N MET A 151 6.32 -3.46 -13.77
CA MET A 151 4.97 -4.01 -13.80
C MET A 151 3.94 -2.90 -14.03
N THR A 152 2.92 -3.19 -14.84
CA THR A 152 1.65 -2.45 -14.89
C THR A 152 0.57 -3.23 -14.13
N HIS A 153 -0.40 -2.53 -13.53
CA HIS A 153 -1.46 -3.17 -12.75
C HIS A 153 -2.76 -3.23 -13.56
N ALA A 154 -3.53 -4.32 -13.40
CA ALA A 154 -4.90 -4.37 -13.91
C ALA A 154 -5.78 -3.36 -13.15
N GLU A 155 -6.66 -2.67 -13.88
CA GLU A 155 -7.56 -1.67 -13.32
C GLU A 155 -9.01 -2.16 -13.40
N TYR A 156 -9.73 -2.07 -12.28
CA TYR A 156 -11.18 -2.33 -12.28
C TYR A 156 -11.93 -1.28 -13.10
N ALA A 157 -11.50 -0.03 -12.98
CA ALA A 157 -11.97 1.09 -13.78
C ALA A 157 -10.81 2.05 -14.02
N VAL A 158 -10.77 2.63 -15.22
CA VAL A 158 -9.72 3.57 -15.59
C VAL A 158 -9.79 4.78 -14.66
N GLY A 159 -8.64 5.11 -14.06
CA GLY A 159 -8.55 6.22 -13.11
C GLY A 159 -9.03 5.91 -11.70
N ALA A 160 -9.18 4.62 -11.33
CA ALA A 160 -9.40 4.24 -9.94
C ALA A 160 -8.35 4.85 -9.00
N ALA A 161 -8.77 5.50 -7.92
CA ALA A 161 -7.87 6.18 -6.98
C ALA A 161 -7.25 5.24 -5.94
N VAL A 162 -7.77 4.01 -5.80
CA VAL A 162 -7.23 2.96 -4.94
C VAL A 162 -5.79 2.64 -5.38
N PRO A 163 -4.77 2.83 -4.50
CA PRO A 163 -3.41 2.42 -4.80
C PRO A 163 -3.34 0.90 -4.98
N ALA A 164 -2.59 0.46 -5.98
CA ALA A 164 -2.30 -0.95 -6.21
C ALA A 164 -0.79 -1.17 -6.07
N LEU A 165 -0.40 -2.09 -5.21
CA LEU A 165 0.98 -2.44 -4.92
C LEU A 165 1.23 -3.90 -5.28
N THR A 166 2.41 -4.19 -5.82
CA THR A 166 2.88 -5.55 -5.99
C THR A 166 4.35 -5.63 -5.61
N TRP A 167 4.74 -6.59 -4.77
CA TRP A 167 6.15 -6.86 -4.51
C TRP A 167 6.58 -8.24 -5.01
N GLY A 168 7.86 -8.37 -5.34
CA GLY A 168 8.40 -9.58 -5.95
C GLY A 168 9.22 -10.46 -5.01
N LYS A 169 9.89 -11.44 -5.63
CA LYS A 169 10.82 -12.37 -5.00
C LYS A 169 12.03 -11.64 -4.41
N LEU A 170 12.42 -12.00 -3.19
CA LEU A 170 13.68 -11.59 -2.58
C LEU A 170 14.86 -12.21 -3.36
N GLN A 171 15.76 -11.37 -3.84
CA GLN A 171 17.00 -11.78 -4.50
C GLN A 171 18.12 -10.86 -4.05
N ASN A 172 19.22 -11.44 -3.54
CA ASN A 172 20.39 -10.71 -3.07
C ASN A 172 20.05 -9.59 -2.05
N GLY A 173 19.10 -9.86 -1.15
CA GLY A 173 18.67 -8.89 -0.13
C GLY A 173 17.66 -7.85 -0.60
N VAL A 174 17.30 -7.82 -1.88
CA VAL A 174 16.40 -6.82 -2.49
C VAL A 174 15.08 -7.46 -2.95
N ILE A 175 13.97 -6.74 -2.79
CA ILE A 175 12.70 -7.03 -3.47
C ILE A 175 12.31 -5.86 -4.38
N PRO A 176 11.71 -6.11 -5.56
CA PRO A 176 11.08 -5.05 -6.33
C PRO A 176 9.70 -4.73 -5.73
N VAL A 177 9.39 -3.44 -5.58
CA VAL A 177 8.07 -2.97 -5.13
C VAL A 177 7.49 -2.03 -6.19
N ALA A 178 6.51 -2.55 -6.92
CA ALA A 178 5.74 -1.79 -7.88
C ALA A 178 4.52 -1.13 -7.21
N GLY A 179 4.26 0.12 -7.56
CA GLY A 179 3.11 0.88 -7.11
C GLY A 179 2.43 1.59 -8.27
N ARG A 180 1.10 1.51 -8.33
CA ARG A 180 0.24 2.34 -9.18
C ARG A 180 -0.43 3.40 -8.32
N PHE A 181 -0.40 4.64 -8.81
CA PHE A 181 -1.03 5.77 -8.15
C PHE A 181 -1.86 6.59 -9.14
N ASN A 182 -2.92 7.24 -8.66
CA ASN A 182 -3.70 8.19 -9.44
C ASN A 182 -3.11 9.60 -9.28
N HIS A 183 -2.72 10.21 -10.40
CA HIS A 183 -2.00 11.48 -10.45
C HIS A 183 -2.83 12.69 -10.00
N ALA A 184 -4.17 12.57 -9.99
CA ALA A 184 -5.05 13.58 -9.44
C ALA A 184 -4.85 13.77 -7.92
N PHE A 185 -4.40 12.73 -7.21
CA PHE A 185 -4.11 12.77 -5.77
C PHE A 185 -2.61 12.76 -5.47
N VAL A 186 -1.88 11.86 -6.13
CA VAL A 186 -0.47 11.54 -5.86
C VAL A 186 0.40 12.15 -6.95
N ASP A 187 1.59 12.62 -6.62
CA ASP A 187 2.61 12.99 -7.61
C ASP A 187 3.96 12.37 -7.19
N GLY A 188 5.03 12.72 -7.90
CA GLY A 188 6.37 12.21 -7.60
C GLY A 188 6.81 12.41 -6.15
N LEU A 189 6.44 13.52 -5.50
CA LEU A 189 6.78 13.79 -4.11
C LEU A 189 6.04 12.86 -3.15
N HIS A 190 4.75 12.62 -3.40
CA HIS A 190 3.94 11.73 -2.55
C HIS A 190 4.37 10.27 -2.71
N ALA A 191 4.63 9.85 -3.95
CA ALA A 191 5.14 8.51 -4.22
C ALA A 191 6.53 8.30 -3.59
N SER A 192 7.43 9.29 -3.68
CA SER A 192 8.75 9.18 -3.04
C SER A 192 8.66 9.09 -1.52
N ARG A 193 7.74 9.84 -0.89
CA ARG A 193 7.47 9.74 0.56
C ARG A 193 6.95 8.36 0.96
N PHE A 194 6.07 7.77 0.16
CA PHE A 194 5.60 6.41 0.37
C PHE A 194 6.78 5.42 0.33
N TYR A 195 7.60 5.44 -0.71
CA TYR A 195 8.75 4.53 -0.80
C TYR A 195 9.79 4.76 0.30
N ALA A 196 10.04 6.01 0.70
CA ALA A 196 10.93 6.29 1.83
C ALA A 196 10.40 5.71 3.16
N LEU A 197 9.08 5.74 3.39
CA LEU A 197 8.46 5.09 4.54
C LEU A 197 8.58 3.56 4.48
N VAL A 198 8.44 2.97 3.29
CA VAL A 198 8.66 1.52 3.08
C VAL A 198 10.10 1.16 3.42
N GLU A 199 11.09 1.85 2.85
CA GLU A 199 12.51 1.63 3.12
C GLU A 199 12.83 1.78 4.61
N ALA A 200 12.28 2.81 5.27
CA ALA A 200 12.48 3.02 6.70
C ALA A 200 11.92 1.84 7.53
N GLY A 201 10.72 1.37 7.21
CA GLY A 201 10.11 0.22 7.89
C GLY A 201 10.84 -1.10 7.62
N PHE A 202 11.46 -1.25 6.45
CA PHE A 202 12.22 -2.44 6.08
C PHE A 202 13.61 -2.46 6.72
N ARG A 203 14.23 -1.27 6.84
CA ARG A 203 15.55 -1.08 7.47
C ARG A 203 15.47 -1.22 9.00
N ASP A 204 14.39 -0.75 9.61
CA ASP A 204 14.15 -0.81 11.06
C ASP A 204 12.80 -1.52 11.36
N PRO A 205 12.75 -2.86 11.17
CA PRO A 205 11.51 -3.61 11.28
C PRO A 205 10.96 -3.67 12.71
N GLU A 206 11.78 -3.42 13.73
CA GLU A 206 11.37 -3.35 15.14
C GLU A 206 10.25 -2.34 15.37
N ARG A 207 10.25 -1.24 14.62
CA ARG A 207 9.19 -0.22 14.66
C ARG A 207 7.81 -0.79 14.34
N LEU A 208 7.72 -1.87 13.54
CA LEU A 208 6.44 -2.47 13.16
C LEU A 208 5.71 -3.10 14.37
N TRP A 209 6.41 -3.41 15.45
CA TRP A 209 5.84 -3.88 16.73
C TRP A 209 5.51 -2.76 17.71
N GLN A 210 5.63 -1.50 17.30
CA GLN A 210 5.32 -0.35 18.14
C GLN A 210 4.20 0.45 17.49
N PRO A 211 3.24 1.00 18.24
CA PRO A 211 2.29 1.97 17.71
C PRO A 211 3.00 3.16 17.05
N LEU A 212 2.37 3.76 16.04
CA LEU A 212 2.85 5.04 15.52
C LEU A 212 2.74 6.08 16.63
N THR A 213 3.88 6.63 17.07
CA THR A 213 3.88 7.86 17.85
C THR A 213 3.54 9.02 16.93
N ALA A 214 2.86 10.05 17.45
CA ALA A 214 2.38 11.20 16.67
C ALA A 214 3.49 11.98 15.93
N THR A 215 4.75 11.68 16.23
CA THR A 215 5.95 12.23 15.60
C THR A 215 6.51 11.25 14.57
N ALA A 216 5.84 11.13 13.42
CA ALA A 216 6.47 10.54 12.26
C ALA A 216 7.71 11.39 11.90
N PRO A 217 8.90 10.80 11.70
CA PRO A 217 10.03 11.56 11.21
C PRO A 217 9.67 12.19 9.87
N SER A 218 9.99 13.47 9.71
CA SER A 218 9.88 14.19 8.45
C SER A 218 10.77 13.50 7.40
N LEU A 219 10.19 12.59 6.61
CA LEU A 219 10.85 12.00 5.45
C LEU A 219 10.65 12.93 4.24
N LEU A 220 11.05 14.20 4.39
CA LEU A 220 11.20 15.07 3.25
C LEU A 220 12.29 14.46 2.35
N PRO A 221 12.03 14.22 1.06
CA PRO A 221 13.12 13.91 0.15
C PRO A 221 14.14 15.06 0.18
N PRO A 222 15.43 14.79 -0.10
CA PRO A 222 16.42 15.84 -0.30
C PRO A 222 15.86 16.88 -1.27
N THR A 223 16.03 18.15 -0.93
CA THR A 223 15.42 19.24 -1.69
C THR A 223 16.00 19.26 -3.11
N ALA A 224 15.30 19.86 -4.06
CA ALA A 224 15.83 20.00 -5.42
C ALA A 224 17.18 20.76 -5.49
N LYS A 225 17.60 21.42 -4.39
CA LYS A 225 18.92 22.04 -4.25
C LYS A 225 20.04 21.05 -3.90
N ASP A 226 19.69 19.83 -3.51
CA ASP A 226 20.62 18.78 -3.09
C ASP A 226 20.85 17.73 -4.20
N ARG A 227 20.48 18.03 -5.44
CA ARG A 227 20.66 17.17 -6.64
C ARG A 227 21.52 17.84 -7.69
#